data_AF-A0A9D6TXZ5-F1
#
_entry.id   AF-A0A9D6TXZ5-F1
#
_cell.length_a   1.000
_cell.length_b   1.000
_cell.length_c   1.000
_cell.angle_alpha   90.00
_cell.angle_beta   90.00
_cell.angle_gamma   90.00
#
_symmetry.space_group_name_H-M   'P 1'
#
loop_
_entity.id
_entity.type
_entity.pdbx_description
1 polymer ?
#
loop_
_entity_poly.entity_id
_entity_poly.type
_entity_poly.pdbx_seq_one_letter_code
_entity_poly.pdbx_strand_id
1 'polypeptide(L)'
;MSSAWDITFAVRPPRAVFLNFPLNHQTGKPHDPPLQRRILLDALRAFETLWEPGQILSLPYVWDPDDHAWEDRDFGPDFELYGVGKAVQTGFAERPLGRAQGSGAAADHLD
;
A
#
# COMPACT_ATOMS: atom_id res chain seq x y z
N MET A 1 6.30 -1.67 7.14
CA MET A 1 5.60 -2.18 5.94
C MET A 1 5.09 -3.56 6.26
N SER A 2 3.87 -3.91 5.85
CA SER A 2 3.19 -5.16 6.19
C SER A 2 2.33 -5.67 5.04
N SER A 3 2.00 -6.96 5.08
CA SER A 3 1.07 -7.65 4.17
C SER A 3 -0.11 -8.31 4.91
N ALA A 4 -0.20 -8.18 6.23
CA ALA A 4 -1.32 -8.67 7.02
C ALA A 4 -2.18 -7.48 7.47
N TRP A 5 -3.26 -7.19 6.74
CA TRP A 5 -4.00 -5.93 6.90
C TRP A 5 -4.72 -5.83 8.24
N ASP A 6 -5.46 -6.87 8.58
CA ASP A 6 -6.21 -7.04 9.83
C ASP A 6 -5.33 -6.87 11.08
N ILE A 7 -4.17 -7.55 11.11
CA ILE A 7 -3.21 -7.47 12.21
C ILE A 7 -2.61 -6.06 12.28
N THR A 8 -2.21 -5.51 11.14
CA THR A 8 -1.61 -4.17 11.08
C THR A 8 -2.59 -3.10 11.56
N PHE A 9 -3.86 -3.23 11.21
CA PHE A 9 -4.91 -2.32 11.68
C PHE A 9 -5.17 -2.50 13.19
N ALA A 10 -5.28 -3.74 13.66
CA ALA A 10 -5.60 -4.04 15.06
C ALA A 10 -4.57 -3.48 16.06
N VAL A 11 -3.29 -3.49 15.70
CA VAL A 11 -2.20 -3.00 16.57
C VAL A 11 -2.05 -1.47 16.56
N ARG A 12 -2.81 -0.74 15.73
CA ARG A 12 -2.85 0.73 15.67
C ARG A 12 -1.45 1.38 15.60
N PRO A 13 -0.63 1.07 14.59
CA PRO A 13 0.69 1.64 14.46
C PRO A 13 0.57 3.16 14.24
N PRO A 14 1.53 3.96 14.76
CA PRO A 14 1.53 5.40 14.51
C PRO A 14 1.50 5.75 13.02
N ARG A 15 2.22 4.98 12.18
CA ARG A 15 2.19 5.05 10.71
C ARG A 15 2.50 3.68 10.16
N ALA A 16 1.84 3.28 9.08
CA ALA A 16 2.18 2.04 8.39
C ALA A 16 2.04 2.17 6.87
N VAL A 17 2.64 1.19 6.18
CA VAL A 17 2.47 0.98 4.74
C VAL A 17 2.00 -0.45 4.56
N PHE A 18 0.94 -0.63 3.80
CA PHE A 18 0.35 -1.91 3.45
C PHE A 18 0.61 -2.23 1.98
N LEU A 19 1.05 -3.46 1.72
CA LEU A 19 1.20 -4.05 0.39
C LEU A 19 0.41 -5.35 0.34
N ASN A 20 -0.62 -5.40 -0.50
CA ASN A 20 -1.51 -6.55 -0.65
C ASN A 20 -0.88 -7.69 -1.48
N PHE A 21 0.23 -8.22 -0.99
CA PHE A 21 0.98 -9.33 -1.55
C PHE A 21 0.93 -10.52 -0.58
N PRO A 22 1.24 -11.75 -1.03
CA PRO A 22 1.37 -12.90 -0.16
C PRO A 22 2.28 -12.63 1.04
N LEU A 23 2.03 -13.37 2.12
CA LEU A 23 2.89 -13.32 3.29
C LEU A 23 4.34 -13.63 2.88
N ASN A 24 5.28 -12.96 3.55
CA ASN A 24 6.72 -12.95 3.27
C ASN A 24 7.14 -12.29 1.94
N HIS A 25 6.24 -11.56 1.26
CA HIS A 25 6.54 -10.83 0.02
C HIS A 25 6.30 -9.31 0.16
N GLN A 26 6.44 -8.77 1.37
CA GLN A 26 6.17 -7.35 1.66
C GLN A 26 7.03 -6.38 0.83
N THR A 27 8.15 -6.84 0.30
CA THR A 27 9.09 -6.03 -0.51
C THR A 27 8.99 -6.27 -2.01
N GLY A 28 8.09 -7.13 -2.48
CA GLY A 28 7.86 -7.38 -3.91
C GLY A 28 8.00 -8.84 -4.34
N LYS A 29 7.88 -9.08 -5.65
CA LYS A 29 7.98 -10.42 -6.24
C LYS A 29 9.43 -10.94 -6.21
N PRO A 30 9.63 -12.26 -6.08
CA PRO A 30 10.96 -12.86 -6.26
C PRO A 30 11.52 -12.52 -7.64
N HIS A 31 12.83 -12.27 -7.71
CA HIS A 31 13.55 -12.00 -8.97
C HIS A 31 13.06 -10.80 -9.79
N ASP A 32 12.34 -9.86 -9.17
CA ASP A 32 11.95 -8.59 -9.79
C ASP A 32 12.55 -7.37 -9.04
N PRO A 33 13.88 -7.13 -9.15
CA PRO A 33 14.51 -5.98 -8.51
C PRO A 33 13.90 -4.62 -8.89
N PRO A 34 13.49 -4.37 -10.16
CA PRO A 34 12.81 -3.12 -10.52
C PRO A 34 11.53 -2.87 -9.72
N LEU A 35 10.65 -3.88 -9.59
CA LEU A 35 9.44 -3.77 -8.79
C LEU A 35 9.75 -3.58 -7.31
N GLN A 36 10.66 -4.39 -6.75
CA GLN A 36 11.05 -4.31 -5.35
C GLN A 36 11.57 -2.91 -4.99
N ARG A 37 12.41 -2.35 -5.86
CA ARG A 37 12.92 -1.00 -5.71
C ARG A 37 11.80 0.03 -5.68
N ARG A 38 10.81 -0.09 -6.57
CA ARG A 38 9.71 0.88 -6.63
C ARG A 38 8.79 0.80 -5.42
N ILE A 39 8.47 -0.42 -4.97
CA ILE A 39 7.73 -0.66 -3.71
C ILE A 39 8.42 0.03 -2.53
N LEU A 40 9.74 -0.15 -2.40
CA LEU A 40 10.49 0.48 -1.30
C LEU A 40 10.47 2.01 -1.40
N LEU A 41 10.64 2.58 -2.58
CA LEU A 41 10.58 4.04 -2.76
C LEU A 41 9.19 4.60 -2.42
N ASP A 42 8.13 3.94 -2.85
CA ASP A 42 6.75 4.35 -2.55
C ASP A 42 6.42 4.16 -1.07
N ALA A 43 6.93 3.11 -0.43
CA ALA A 43 6.83 2.93 1.02
C ALA A 43 7.56 4.05 1.78
N LEU A 44 8.73 4.47 1.31
CA LEU A 44 9.47 5.58 1.92
C LEU A 44 8.73 6.93 1.77
N ARG A 45 7.89 7.12 0.74
CA ARG A 45 7.01 8.31 0.64
C ARG A 45 6.04 8.44 1.80
N ALA A 46 5.74 7.38 2.54
CA ALA A 46 4.92 7.46 3.74
C ALA A 46 5.52 8.38 4.81
N PHE A 47 6.85 8.52 4.88
CA PHE A 47 7.51 9.47 5.78
C PHE A 47 7.18 10.94 5.45
N GLU A 48 6.85 11.21 4.19
CA GLU A 48 6.55 12.55 3.67
C GLU A 48 5.06 12.82 3.51
N THR A 49 4.19 11.83 3.71
CA THR A 49 2.76 11.93 3.34
C THR A 49 1.79 11.50 4.44
N LEU A 50 2.24 10.72 5.43
CA LEU A 50 1.44 10.34 6.58
C LEU A 50 1.78 11.26 7.77
N TRP A 51 0.85 12.17 8.05
CA TRP A 51 1.01 13.27 9.01
C TRP A 51 0.23 13.07 10.31
N GLU A 52 -0.82 12.24 10.27
CA GLU A 52 -1.64 11.95 11.44
C GLU A 52 -1.31 10.55 11.97
N PRO A 53 -1.23 10.37 13.30
CA PRO A 53 -1.10 9.05 13.89
C PRO A 53 -2.22 8.12 13.44
N GLY A 54 -1.88 6.86 13.16
CA GLY A 54 -2.84 5.84 12.75
C GLY A 54 -3.11 5.77 11.26
N GLN A 55 -2.53 6.66 10.46
CA GLN A 55 -2.66 6.57 9.01
C GLN A 55 -1.88 5.37 8.47
N ILE A 56 -2.48 4.71 7.48
CA ILE A 56 -1.85 3.61 6.75
C ILE A 56 -1.95 3.88 5.25
N LEU A 57 -0.80 3.83 4.58
CA LEU A 57 -0.69 4.00 3.14
C LEU A 57 -0.79 2.65 2.44
N SER A 58 -1.76 2.47 1.56
CA SER A 58 -1.89 1.26 0.75
C SER A 58 -1.28 1.46 -0.63
N LEU A 59 -0.37 0.57 -0.99
CA LEU A 59 0.35 0.63 -2.25
C LEU A 59 -0.47 -0.01 -3.39
N PRO A 60 -0.43 0.56 -4.62
CA PRO A 60 -1.32 0.17 -5.71
C PRO A 60 -0.81 -1.02 -6.54
N TYR A 61 0.03 -1.88 -5.95
CA TYR A 61 0.62 -3.02 -6.65
C TYR A 61 -0.28 -4.25 -6.51
N VAL A 62 -0.41 -4.99 -7.60
CA VAL A 62 -1.18 -6.23 -7.66
C VAL A 62 -0.21 -7.40 -7.79
N TRP A 63 -0.40 -8.44 -6.96
CA TRP A 63 0.42 -9.65 -7.01
C TRP A 63 0.20 -10.38 -8.33
N ASP A 64 -1.04 -10.77 -8.61
CA ASP A 64 -1.43 -11.36 -9.87
C ASP A 64 -2.86 -10.86 -10.17
N PRO A 65 -3.09 -10.17 -11.31
CA PRO A 65 -4.42 -9.65 -11.63
C PRO A 65 -5.41 -10.75 -12.02
N ASP A 66 -4.92 -11.94 -12.36
CA ASP A 66 -5.72 -13.06 -12.85
C ASP A 66 -5.85 -14.18 -11.79
N ASP A 67 -5.05 -14.16 -10.72
CA ASP A 67 -5.03 -15.17 -9.66
C ASP A 67 -4.99 -14.58 -8.24
N HIS A 68 -6.07 -14.78 -7.50
CA HIS A 68 -6.20 -14.41 -6.09
C HIS A 68 -6.18 -15.62 -5.13
N ALA A 69 -5.89 -16.84 -5.59
CA ALA A 69 -5.89 -18.05 -4.75
C ALA A 69 -4.86 -18.01 -3.61
N TRP A 70 -3.86 -17.14 -3.71
CA TRP A 70 -2.90 -16.90 -2.64
C TRP A 70 -3.57 -16.25 -1.41
N GLU A 71 -4.64 -15.47 -1.59
CA GLU A 71 -5.38 -14.82 -0.50
C GLU A 71 -6.05 -15.87 0.38
N ASP A 72 -6.69 -16.88 -0.22
CA ASP A 72 -7.30 -17.99 0.53
C ASP A 72 -6.27 -18.78 1.34
N ARG A 73 -5.07 -18.99 0.78
CA ARG A 73 -3.99 -19.73 1.45
C ARG A 73 -3.40 -18.95 2.62
N ASP A 74 -3.23 -17.64 2.45
CA ASP A 74 -2.46 -16.82 3.37
C ASP A 74 -3.35 -16.11 4.42
N PHE A 75 -4.54 -15.68 4.02
CA PHE A 75 -5.52 -15.02 4.90
C PHE A 75 -6.60 -15.98 5.41
N GLY A 76 -6.87 -17.05 4.66
CA GLY A 76 -7.96 -17.97 4.93
C GLY A 76 -9.16 -17.72 4.00
N PRO A 77 -10.07 -18.71 3.90
CA PRO A 77 -11.26 -18.59 3.07
C PRO A 77 -12.16 -17.46 3.57
N ASP A 78 -12.88 -16.82 2.63
CA ASP A 78 -13.82 -15.72 2.90
C ASP A 78 -13.18 -14.48 3.56
N PHE A 79 -11.85 -14.34 3.52
CA PHE A 79 -11.19 -13.14 3.98
C PHE A 79 -11.47 -11.98 3.02
N GLU A 80 -12.29 -11.04 3.48
CA GLU A 80 -12.50 -9.78 2.78
C GLU A 80 -11.47 -8.76 3.28
N LEU A 81 -10.67 -8.20 2.37
CA LEU A 81 -9.76 -7.10 2.66
C LEU A 81 -10.56 -5.89 3.19
N TYR A 82 -10.66 -5.82 4.51
CA TYR A 82 -11.53 -4.86 5.18
C TYR A 82 -10.98 -3.45 5.08
N GLY A 83 -11.64 -2.57 4.32
CA GLY A 83 -11.34 -1.15 4.39
C GLY A 83 -10.25 -0.65 3.44
N VAL A 84 -10.07 -1.28 2.27
CA VAL A 84 -9.52 -0.54 1.12
C VAL A 84 -10.48 0.64 0.82
N GLY A 85 -10.14 1.82 1.33
CA GLY A 85 -10.86 3.08 1.17
C GLY A 85 -11.84 3.47 2.29
N LYS A 86 -12.05 2.67 3.35
CA LYS A 86 -12.95 3.04 4.47
C LYS A 86 -12.39 2.61 5.83
N ALA A 87 -12.06 3.60 6.66
CA ALA A 87 -11.62 3.35 8.02
C ALA A 87 -12.77 2.92 8.95
N VAL A 88 -12.51 1.96 9.82
CA VAL A 88 -13.46 1.40 10.81
C VAL A 88 -13.56 2.27 12.07
N GLN A 89 -12.67 3.25 12.25
CA GLN A 89 -12.60 4.12 13.43
C GLN A 89 -12.59 5.60 13.01
N THR A 90 -13.41 6.41 13.68
CA THR A 90 -13.51 7.86 13.45
C THR A 90 -12.14 8.52 13.67
N GLY A 91 -11.64 9.24 12.67
CA GLY A 91 -10.36 9.97 12.74
C GLY A 91 -9.12 9.17 12.32
N PHE A 92 -9.26 7.89 11.96
CA PHE A 92 -8.21 7.11 11.31
C PHE A 92 -8.51 7.03 9.82
N ALA A 93 -7.50 7.09 8.96
CA ALA A 93 -7.70 7.05 7.52
C ALA A 93 -6.66 6.17 6.84
N GLU A 94 -7.13 5.23 6.03
CA GLU A 94 -6.30 4.62 5.00
C GLU A 94 -6.21 5.60 3.80
N ARG A 95 -5.03 5.69 3.18
CA ARG A 95 -4.83 6.47 1.96
C ARG A 95 -4.30 5.56 0.86
N PRO A 96 -4.95 5.48 -0.31
CA PRO A 96 -4.34 4.86 -1.47
C PRO A 96 -3.27 5.81 -2.04
N LEU A 97 -2.08 5.28 -2.32
CA LEU A 97 -1.09 6.06 -3.05
C LEU A 97 -1.55 6.23 -4.50
N GLY A 98 -1.93 7.45 -4.89
CA GLY A 98 -2.20 7.79 -6.29
C GLY A 98 -0.93 7.58 -7.12
N ARG A 99 -1.08 6.99 -8.32
CA ARG A 99 0.03 6.87 -9.28
C ARG A 99 0.58 8.29 -9.52
N ALA A 100 1.86 8.53 -9.24
CA ALA A 100 2.45 9.85 -9.43
C ALA A 100 2.16 10.33 -10.86
N GLN A 101 1.38 11.41 -11.00
CA GLN A 101 1.29 12.08 -12.30
C GLN A 101 2.70 12.55 -12.64
N GLY A 102 3.22 12.09 -13.77
CA GLY A 102 4.49 12.58 -14.30
C GLY A 102 4.41 14.11 -14.29
N SER A 103 5.44 14.75 -13.72
CA SER A 103 5.55 16.20 -13.71
C SER A 103 5.38 16.70 -15.14
N GLY A 104 4.20 17.26 -15.44
CA GLY A 104 3.99 18.05 -16.65
C GLY A 104 4.98 19.20 -16.58
N ALA A 105 5.94 19.20 -17.50
CA ALA A 105 6.87 20.29 -17.65
C ALA A 105 6.04 21.56 -17.94
N ALA A 106 6.07 22.48 -16.99
CA ALA A 106 5.74 23.87 -17.23
C ALA A 106 6.83 24.44 -18.15
N ALA A 107 6.48 24.64 -19.41
CA ALA A 107 7.15 25.55 -20.31
C ALA A 107 6.13 26.00 -21.34
N ASP A 108 5.55 27.17 -21.11
CA ASP A 108 5.52 28.26 -22.10
C ASP A 108 4.65 29.39 -21.56
N HIS A 109 5.30 30.27 -20.80
CA HIS A 109 4.92 31.68 -20.79
C HIS A 109 6.19 32.51 -20.62
N LEU A 110 6.77 32.91 -21.74
CA LEU A 110 7.63 34.09 -21.87
C LEU A 110 7.37 34.69 -23.26
N ASP A 111 6.75 35.88 -23.22
CA ASP A 111 6.69 36.98 -24.20
C ASP A 111 6.52 36.69 -25.71
#